data_AF-A0A3A4ZXA2-F1
#
_entry.id   AF-A0A3A4ZXA2-F1
#
_cell.length_a   1.000
_cell.length_b   1.000
_cell.length_c   1.000
_cell.angle_alpha   90.00
_cell.angle_beta   90.00
_cell.angle_gamma   90.00
#
_symmetry.space_group_name_H-M   'P 1'
#
loop_
_entity.id
_entity.type
_entity.pdbx_description
1 polymer ?
#
loop_
_entity_poly.entity_id
_entity_poly.type
_entity_poly.pdbx_seq_one_letter_code
_entity_poly.pdbx_strand_id
1 'polypeptide(L)'
;MKKIFYLTIITVLLIITGCAKKGTVLNGAGLKQEVPKIFQPVSDYKNGVDLTVENIRKENGNTILELSLNNHQYDLSQMDAVSRTTLKGIRPADYKVINSGSGHHVQSEIIFPGDLSGELIFGLGDELTFKLNI
;
A
#
# COMPACT_ATOMS: atom_id res chain seq x y z
N MET A 1 -20.87 -56.61 -3.50
CA MET A 1 -19.53 -56.57 -4.12
C MET A 1 -18.65 -55.65 -3.27
N LYS A 2 -17.59 -56.19 -2.66
CA LYS A 2 -16.64 -55.45 -1.82
C LYS A 2 -15.72 -54.59 -2.70
N LYS A 3 -15.58 -53.31 -2.37
CA LYS A 3 -14.38 -52.54 -2.73
C LYS A 3 -13.94 -51.75 -1.49
N ILE A 4 -12.85 -52.23 -0.91
CA ILE A 4 -12.06 -51.62 0.16
C ILE A 4 -11.04 -50.74 -0.54
N PHE A 5 -10.88 -49.48 -0.12
CA PHE A 5 -9.67 -48.72 -0.42
C PHE A 5 -9.15 -48.02 0.85
N TYR A 6 -7.89 -48.34 1.11
CA TYR A 6 -6.96 -47.96 2.17
C TYR A 6 -6.71 -46.43 2.20
N LEU A 7 -6.74 -45.79 3.38
CA LEU A 7 -5.61 -45.57 4.30
C LEU A 7 -4.59 -44.52 3.80
N THR A 8 -4.55 -43.36 4.47
CA THR A 8 -3.30 -42.79 4.99
C THR A 8 -3.59 -41.83 6.15
N ILE A 9 -3.17 -42.28 7.33
CA ILE A 9 -3.13 -41.53 8.58
C ILE A 9 -1.84 -40.72 8.57
N ILE A 10 -1.90 -39.41 8.83
CA ILE A 10 -0.72 -38.59 9.10
C ILE A 10 -0.85 -38.07 10.53
N THR A 11 -0.25 -38.80 11.46
CA THR A 11 0.10 -38.35 12.81
C THR A 11 1.41 -37.59 12.75
N VAL A 12 1.39 -36.27 12.96
CA VAL A 12 2.61 -35.48 13.22
C VAL A 12 2.77 -35.36 14.73
N LEU A 13 3.67 -36.19 15.26
CA LEU A 13 4.19 -36.10 16.62
C LEU A 13 5.42 -35.17 16.57
N LEU A 14 5.35 -34.00 17.21
CA LEU A 14 6.51 -33.12 17.40
C LEU A 14 6.84 -33.07 18.88
N ILE A 15 7.76 -33.95 19.29
CA ILE A 15 8.44 -33.91 20.58
C ILE A 15 9.56 -32.88 20.44
N ILE A 16 9.47 -31.77 21.17
CA ILE A 16 10.59 -30.85 21.37
C ILE A 16 10.92 -30.84 22.86
N THR A 17 11.71 -31.80 23.29
CA THR A 17 12.48 -31.72 24.53
C THR A 17 13.77 -30.97 24.22
N GLY A 18 13.92 -29.77 24.77
CA GLY A 18 15.11 -28.93 24.60
C GLY A 18 15.25 -27.90 25.71
N CYS A 19 15.94 -28.31 26.77
CA CYS A 19 16.58 -27.59 27.87
C CYS A 19 16.34 -26.07 28.06
N ALA A 20 15.84 -25.75 29.26
CA ALA A 20 15.99 -24.43 29.87
C ALA A 20 17.46 -24.04 30.04
N LYS A 21 17.83 -22.84 29.57
CA LYS A 21 18.97 -22.10 30.07
C LYS A 21 18.55 -20.66 30.32
N LYS A 22 18.60 -20.27 31.59
CA LYS A 22 18.32 -18.92 32.10
C LYS A 22 19.41 -17.99 31.55
N GLY A 23 19.02 -17.01 30.75
CA GLY A 23 19.90 -16.01 30.15
C GLY A 23 19.24 -14.63 30.22
N THR A 24 19.97 -13.72 30.85
CA THR A 24 19.71 -12.32 31.18
C THR A 24 19.08 -11.46 30.06
N VAL A 25 18.21 -10.55 30.52
CA VAL A 25 17.64 -9.34 29.89
C VAL A 25 18.41 -8.81 28.68
N LEU A 26 17.72 -8.66 27.55
CA LEU A 26 18.06 -7.68 26.51
C LEU A 26 16.84 -6.82 26.25
N ASN A 27 17.05 -5.50 26.34
CA ASN A 27 16.09 -4.45 26.05
C ASN A 27 15.39 -4.70 24.71
N GLY A 28 14.06 -4.80 24.75
CA GLY A 28 13.22 -4.80 23.56
C GLY A 28 13.19 -3.42 22.92
N ALA A 29 14.30 -3.00 22.31
CA ALA A 29 14.23 -2.13 21.16
C ALA A 29 13.65 -3.01 20.06
N GLY A 30 12.32 -2.92 19.86
CA GLY A 30 11.64 -3.63 18.81
C GLY A 30 12.34 -3.32 17.49
N LEU A 31 13.07 -4.30 16.96
CA LEU A 31 13.53 -4.26 15.60
C LEU A 31 12.26 -4.21 14.76
N LYS A 32 11.89 -3.01 14.30
CA LYS A 32 11.01 -2.84 13.14
C LYS A 32 11.72 -3.62 12.04
N GLN A 33 11.26 -4.84 11.81
CA GLN A 33 11.68 -5.63 10.69
C GLN A 33 11.18 -4.87 9.46
N GLU A 34 12.04 -4.04 8.88
CA GLU A 34 11.77 -3.39 7.61
C GLU A 34 11.68 -4.49 6.57
N VAL A 35 10.45 -4.91 6.29
CA VAL A 35 10.13 -5.74 5.13
C VAL A 35 10.62 -4.96 3.92
N PRO A 36 11.45 -5.55 3.04
CA PRO A 36 11.92 -4.85 1.85
C PRO A 36 10.72 -4.33 1.06
N LYS A 37 10.59 -3.00 0.92
CA LYS A 37 9.63 -2.43 -0.02
C LYS A 37 10.06 -2.88 -1.42
N ILE A 38 9.25 -3.73 -2.04
CA ILE A 38 9.46 -4.24 -3.40
C ILE A 38 9.29 -3.12 -4.44
N PHE A 39 8.69 -2.00 -4.04
CA PHE A 39 8.46 -0.81 -4.85
C PHE A 39 9.40 0.34 -4.45
N GLN A 40 10.00 0.99 -5.44
CA GLN A 40 10.73 2.25 -5.24
C GLN A 40 9.74 3.41 -5.39
N PRO A 41 9.66 4.33 -4.41
CA PRO A 41 8.78 5.49 -4.52
C PRO A 41 9.07 6.32 -5.77
N VAL A 42 8.01 6.84 -6.38
CA VAL A 42 8.09 7.69 -7.58
C VAL A 42 7.35 8.99 -7.29
N SER A 43 7.97 10.12 -7.62
CA SER A 43 7.47 11.44 -7.28
C SER A 43 7.42 12.37 -8.47
N ASP A 44 6.49 13.34 -8.41
CA ASP A 44 6.36 14.44 -9.36
C ASP A 44 5.97 15.71 -8.60
N TYR A 45 6.30 16.88 -9.16
CA TYR A 45 6.05 18.17 -8.55
C TYR A 45 5.29 19.08 -9.49
N LYS A 46 4.21 19.67 -8.99
CA LYS A 46 3.37 20.59 -9.76
C LYS A 46 2.86 21.73 -8.89
N ASN A 47 3.09 22.97 -9.35
CA ASN A 47 2.52 24.19 -8.79
C ASN A 47 2.54 24.24 -7.25
N GLY A 48 3.66 23.90 -6.60
CA GLY A 48 3.77 23.96 -5.13
C GLY A 48 3.43 22.68 -4.37
N VAL A 49 2.98 21.63 -5.07
CA VAL A 49 2.62 20.33 -4.50
C VAL A 49 3.61 19.27 -4.96
N ASP A 50 4.18 18.54 -4.01
CA ASP A 50 4.94 17.31 -4.21
C ASP A 50 3.99 16.12 -4.04
N LEU A 51 3.85 15.30 -5.07
CA LEU A 51 3.13 14.02 -5.03
C LEU A 51 4.14 12.89 -5.11
N THR A 52 4.09 11.99 -4.13
CA THR A 52 4.86 10.75 -4.11
C THR A 52 3.93 9.54 -4.03
N VAL A 53 4.11 8.57 -4.93
CA VAL A 53 3.57 7.22 -4.75
C VAL A 53 4.56 6.48 -3.86
N GLU A 54 4.15 6.17 -2.64
CA GLU A 54 5.01 5.59 -1.60
C GLU A 54 5.08 4.07 -1.67
N ASN A 55 4.02 3.45 -2.19
CA ASN A 55 3.84 2.02 -2.23
C ASN A 55 2.72 1.61 -3.18
N ILE A 56 2.76 0.36 -3.62
CA ILE A 56 1.74 -0.26 -4.46
C ILE A 56 1.44 -1.64 -3.92
N ARG A 57 0.17 -1.91 -3.67
CA ARG A 57 -0.32 -3.23 -3.27
C ARG A 57 -1.35 -3.74 -4.24
N LYS A 58 -1.37 -5.06 -4.43
CA LYS A 58 -2.37 -5.76 -5.23
C LYS A 58 -3.10 -6.75 -4.32
N GLU A 59 -4.36 -6.46 -4.03
CA GLU A 59 -5.13 -7.17 -3.01
C GLU A 59 -6.58 -7.33 -3.45
N ASN A 60 -7.11 -8.54 -3.36
CA ASN A 60 -8.51 -8.85 -3.66
C ASN A 60 -8.97 -8.37 -5.05
N GLY A 61 -8.08 -8.45 -6.04
CA GLY A 61 -8.35 -7.99 -7.40
C GLY A 61 -8.40 -6.47 -7.55
N ASN A 62 -7.75 -5.71 -6.66
CA ASN A 62 -7.60 -4.27 -6.73
C ASN A 62 -6.13 -3.87 -6.66
N THR A 63 -5.80 -2.74 -7.28
CA THR A 63 -4.53 -2.05 -7.11
C THR A 63 -4.72 -0.87 -6.17
N ILE A 64 -3.98 -0.87 -5.07
CA ILE A 64 -4.03 0.15 -4.02
C ILE A 64 -2.71 0.91 -4.06
N LEU A 65 -2.78 2.22 -4.28
CA LEU A 65 -1.62 3.10 -4.24
C LEU A 65 -1.64 3.88 -2.92
N GLU A 66 -0.54 3.84 -2.18
CA GLU A 66 -0.31 4.74 -1.05
C GLU A 66 0.34 6.01 -1.59
N LEU A 67 -0.29 7.15 -1.32
CA LEU A 67 0.15 8.46 -1.80
C LEU A 67 0.51 9.35 -0.62
N SER A 68 1.61 10.07 -0.78
CA SER A 68 2.01 11.18 0.08
C SER A 68 1.96 12.46 -0.74
N LEU A 69 1.23 13.45 -0.26
CA LEU A 69 1.16 14.77 -0.85
C LEU A 69 1.64 15.79 0.16
N ASN A 70 2.53 16.68 -0.28
CA ASN A 70 3.11 17.71 0.56
C ASN A 70 3.09 19.05 -0.16
N ASN A 71 2.54 20.06 0.50
CA ASN A 71 2.42 21.41 -0.04
C ASN A 71 2.16 22.43 1.08
N HIS A 72 2.39 23.72 0.79
CA HIS A 72 2.08 24.82 1.71
C HIS A 72 1.03 25.82 1.18
N GLN A 73 0.42 25.54 0.02
CA GLN A 73 -0.38 26.52 -0.74
C GLN A 73 -1.88 26.18 -0.79
N TYR A 74 -2.22 24.91 -0.70
CA TYR A 74 -3.56 24.36 -0.90
C TYR A 74 -3.96 23.49 0.28
N ASP A 75 -5.26 23.49 0.58
CA ASP A 75 -5.87 22.46 1.39
C ASP A 75 -6.25 21.27 0.48
N LEU A 76 -5.37 20.28 0.43
CA LEU A 76 -5.55 19.10 -0.43
C LEU A 76 -6.66 18.16 0.07
N SER A 77 -7.12 18.32 1.31
CA SER A 77 -8.13 17.44 1.91
C SER A 77 -9.52 17.60 1.29
N GLN A 78 -9.76 18.73 0.62
CA GLN A 78 -11.04 19.09 0.01
C GLN A 78 -11.07 18.85 -1.51
N MET A 79 -9.96 18.38 -2.10
CA MET A 79 -9.84 18.24 -3.54
C MET A 79 -10.41 16.90 -4.03
N ASP A 80 -11.11 16.94 -5.18
CA ASP A 80 -11.68 15.74 -5.80
C ASP A 80 -10.62 14.99 -6.62
N ALA A 81 -9.99 14.02 -5.97
CA ALA A 81 -9.02 13.13 -6.60
C ALA A 81 -9.68 12.06 -7.50
N VAL A 82 -10.90 11.64 -7.19
CA VAL A 82 -11.54 10.45 -7.81
C VAL A 82 -11.93 10.74 -9.25
N SER A 83 -12.60 11.88 -9.49
CA SER A 83 -13.17 12.16 -10.82
C SER A 83 -12.11 12.48 -11.89
N ARG A 84 -10.90 12.84 -11.45
CA ARG A 84 -9.80 13.37 -12.29
C ARG A 84 -8.59 12.44 -12.38
N THR A 85 -8.62 11.31 -11.67
CA THR A 85 -7.50 10.36 -11.66
C THR A 85 -7.79 9.13 -12.51
N THR A 86 -6.76 8.63 -13.19
CA THR A 86 -6.79 7.33 -13.86
C THR A 86 -5.47 6.59 -13.74
N LEU A 87 -5.53 5.26 -13.66
CA LEU A 87 -4.38 4.37 -13.82
C LEU A 87 -4.61 3.50 -15.05
N LYS A 88 -3.75 3.61 -16.06
CA LYS A 88 -3.93 2.95 -17.37
C LYS A 88 -5.30 3.25 -17.99
N GLY A 89 -5.77 4.49 -17.81
CA GLY A 89 -7.10 4.94 -18.27
C GLY A 89 -8.29 4.43 -17.43
N ILE A 90 -8.07 3.64 -16.39
CA ILE A 90 -9.12 3.16 -15.48
C ILE A 90 -9.27 4.13 -14.31
N ARG A 91 -10.52 4.53 -14.02
CA ARG A 91 -10.82 5.40 -12.88
C ARG A 91 -10.73 4.63 -11.56
N PRO A 92 -10.38 5.31 -10.46
CA PRO A 92 -10.40 4.70 -9.14
C PRO A 92 -11.84 4.34 -8.74
N ALA A 93 -11.97 3.27 -7.96
CA ALA A 93 -13.19 2.92 -7.26
C ALA A 93 -13.36 3.73 -5.98
N ASP A 94 -12.26 4.11 -5.33
CA ASP A 94 -12.28 4.84 -4.06
C ASP A 94 -11.02 5.68 -3.86
N TYR A 95 -11.14 6.72 -3.03
CA TYR A 95 -10.05 7.55 -2.54
C TYR A 95 -10.28 7.89 -1.08
N LYS A 96 -9.27 7.66 -0.25
CA LYS A 96 -9.35 7.86 1.19
C LYS A 96 -8.15 8.61 1.70
N VAL A 97 -8.40 9.72 2.38
CA VAL A 97 -7.38 10.39 3.20
C VAL A 97 -7.20 9.60 4.49
N ILE A 98 -5.98 9.12 4.74
CA ILE A 98 -5.60 8.38 5.95
C ILE A 98 -5.19 9.35 7.05
N ASN A 99 -4.40 10.37 6.68
CA ASN A 99 -3.92 11.39 7.59
C ASN A 99 -3.86 12.73 6.85
N SER A 100 -4.23 13.82 7.52
CA SER A 100 -4.02 15.17 7.01
C SER A 100 -3.47 16.05 8.13
N GLY A 101 -2.19 16.38 8.05
CA GLY A 101 -1.55 17.36 8.93
C GLY A 101 -2.00 18.76 8.52
N SER A 102 -3.27 19.09 8.78
CA SER A 102 -3.98 20.32 8.37
C SER A 102 -4.15 20.55 6.86
N GLY A 103 -4.16 19.49 6.05
CA GLY A 103 -4.33 19.58 4.58
C GLY A 103 -3.05 19.93 3.80
N HIS A 104 -1.98 20.30 4.49
CA HIS A 104 -0.67 20.64 3.91
C HIS A 104 0.15 19.38 3.61
N HIS A 105 0.10 18.42 4.55
CA HIS A 105 0.60 17.07 4.35
C HIS A 105 -0.58 16.11 4.34
N VAL A 106 -0.82 15.44 3.23
CA VAL A 106 -1.90 14.46 3.08
C VAL A 106 -1.31 13.10 2.75
N GLN A 107 -1.56 12.14 3.63
CA GLN A 107 -1.35 10.73 3.32
C GLN A 107 -2.69 10.13 2.91
N SER A 108 -2.73 9.45 1.78
CA SER A 108 -3.96 8.91 1.22
C SER A 108 -3.75 7.57 0.54
N GLU A 109 -4.85 6.87 0.31
CA GLU A 109 -4.92 5.69 -0.53
C GLU A 109 -5.88 5.96 -1.68
N ILE A 110 -5.51 5.48 -2.86
CA ILE A 110 -6.39 5.43 -4.02
C ILE A 110 -6.49 4.00 -4.50
N ILE A 111 -7.71 3.54 -4.76
CA ILE A 111 -8.01 2.14 -5.05
C ILE A 111 -8.55 2.07 -6.48
N PHE A 112 -7.92 1.23 -7.30
CA PHE A 112 -8.36 0.93 -8.66
C PHE A 112 -8.82 -0.52 -8.76
N PRO A 113 -9.91 -0.79 -9.51
CA PRO A 113 -10.30 -2.16 -9.80
C PRO A 113 -9.29 -2.83 -10.74
N GLY A 114 -8.96 -4.08 -10.43
CA GLY A 114 -8.02 -4.91 -11.19
C GLY A 114 -6.57 -4.79 -10.75
N ASP A 115 -5.75 -5.71 -11.25
CA ASP A 115 -4.31 -5.74 -11.05
C ASP A 115 -3.61 -4.90 -12.14
N LEU A 116 -3.55 -3.59 -11.92
CA LEU A 116 -3.06 -2.60 -12.86
C LEU A 116 -1.57 -2.25 -12.64
N SER A 117 -0.98 -1.68 -13.68
CA SER A 117 0.32 -1.01 -13.71
C SER A 117 0.40 -0.18 -15.00
N GLY A 118 1.26 0.83 -15.03
CA GLY A 118 1.45 1.75 -16.14
C GLY A 118 1.30 3.21 -15.74
N GLU A 119 0.83 4.04 -16.67
CA GLU A 119 0.69 5.47 -16.46
C GLU A 119 -0.43 5.77 -15.45
N LEU A 120 -0.04 6.44 -14.35
CA LEU A 120 -0.91 7.12 -13.42
C LEU A 120 -1.02 8.58 -13.85
N ILE A 121 -2.23 9.01 -14.16
CA ILE A 121 -2.60 10.42 -14.26
C ILE A 121 -3.36 10.76 -12.98
N PHE A 122 -2.70 11.43 -12.04
CA PHE A 122 -3.30 11.82 -10.77
C PHE A 122 -3.72 13.29 -10.82
N GLY A 123 -4.99 13.58 -10.55
CA GLY A 123 -5.54 14.93 -10.71
C GLY A 123 -6.25 15.42 -9.45
N LEU A 124 -5.94 16.63 -9.01
CA LEU A 124 -6.59 17.33 -7.89
C LEU A 124 -7.28 18.64 -8.29
N GLY A 125 -7.35 18.89 -9.60
CA GLY A 125 -7.88 20.13 -10.18
C GLY A 125 -7.28 20.35 -11.56
N ASP A 126 -7.69 21.42 -12.23
CA ASP A 126 -7.20 21.73 -13.60
C ASP A 126 -5.71 22.06 -13.62
N GLU A 127 -5.19 22.62 -12.52
CA GLU A 127 -3.79 23.06 -12.40
C GLU A 127 -2.86 22.01 -11.75
N LEU A 128 -3.44 20.99 -11.09
CA LEU A 128 -2.74 19.98 -10.31
C LEU A 128 -2.95 18.59 -10.92
N THR A 129 -2.34 18.36 -12.08
CA THR A 129 -2.31 17.05 -12.73
C THR A 129 -0.86 16.56 -12.84
N PHE A 130 -0.63 15.37 -12.31
CA PHE A 130 0.67 14.69 -12.24
C PHE A 130 0.65 13.46 -13.14
N LYS A 131 1.82 13.12 -13.71
CA LYS A 131 1.96 11.96 -14.59
C LYS A 131 3.14 11.11 -14.17
N LEU A 132 2.85 9.91 -13.69
CA LEU A 132 3.83 8.98 -13.12
C LEU A 132 3.69 7.64 -13.82
N ASN A 133 4.79 6.88 -13.93
CA ASN A 133 4.74 5.49 -14.38
C ASN A 133 5.02 4.57 -13.20
N ILE A 134 4.14 3.61 -12.98
CA ILE A 134 4.14 2.72 -11.82
C ILE A 134 3.89 1.25 -12.16
#